data_AF-A0ABD0N9P5-F1
#
_entry.id   AF-A0ABD0N9P5-F1
#
_cell.length_a   1.000
_cell.length_b   1.000
_cell.length_c   1.000
_cell.angle_alpha   90.00
_cell.angle_beta   90.00
_cell.angle_gamma   90.00
#
_symmetry.space_group_name_H-M   'P 1'
#
loop_
_entity.id
_entity.type
_entity.pdbx_description
1 polymer ?
#
loop_
_entity_poly.entity_id
_entity_poly.type
_entity_poly.pdbx_seq_one_letter_code
_entity_poly.pdbx_strand_id
1 'polypeptide(L)' 'MLPYGCLSTGNKTGLIEVVKNSDTIANIQRNNSNSAATAAFNKDALLNWLKSKNPG' A
#
# COMPACT_ATOMS: atom_id res chain seq x y z
N MET A 1 -8.16 11.79 6.25
CA MET A 1 -6.70 11.89 6.05
C MET A 1 -6.01 11.13 7.17
N LEU A 2 -4.90 10.42 6.90
CA LEU A 2 -4.11 9.70 7.92
C LEU A 2 -2.71 10.36 8.01
N PRO A 3 -2.51 11.40 8.84
CA PRO A 3 -1.22 12.05 8.99
C PRO A 3 -0.30 11.19 9.88
N TYR A 4 0.56 10.38 9.27
CA TYR A 4 1.57 9.60 10.01
C TYR A 4 2.67 10.51 10.59
N GLY A 5 3.17 10.17 11.77
CA GLY A 5 4.26 10.91 12.41
C GLY A 5 5.57 10.86 11.63
N CYS A 6 6.25 12.00 11.53
CA CYS A 6 7.60 12.12 10.97
C CYS A 6 8.41 13.07 11.87
N LEU A 7 9.46 12.56 12.50
CA LEU A 7 10.24 13.30 13.50
C LEU A 7 11.74 13.19 13.19
N SER A 8 12.40 14.33 12.96
CA SER A 8 13.86 14.36 12.86
C SER A 8 14.49 14.22 14.25
N THR A 9 15.52 13.38 14.38
CA THR A 9 16.22 13.13 15.64
C THR A 9 17.71 13.47 15.58
N GLY A 10 18.24 13.80 14.39
CA GLY A 10 19.63 14.23 14.23
C GLY A 10 20.04 14.39 12.76
N ASN A 11 21.35 14.55 12.53
CA ASN A 11 21.91 14.67 11.18
C ASN A 11 21.64 13.41 10.36
N LYS A 12 20.80 13.53 9.32
CA LYS A 12 20.36 12.42 8.45
C LYS A 12 19.67 11.27 9.21
N THR A 13 19.12 11.54 10.40
CA THR A 13 18.45 10.54 11.23
C THR A 13 17.08 11.05 11.69
N GLY A 14 16.11 10.15 11.73
CA GLY A 14 14.76 10.44 12.17
C GLY A 14 13.94 9.18 12.36
N LEU A 15 12.67 9.37 12.73
CA LEU A 15 11.68 8.33 12.96
C LEU A 15 10.46 8.61 12.09
N ILE A 16 9.84 7.55 11.57
CA ILE A 16 8.60 7.59 10.81
C ILE A 16 7.63 6.59 11.43
N GLU A 17 6.39 7.00 11.67
CA GLU A 17 5.34 6.14 12.18
C GLU A 17 4.87 5.14 11.13
N VAL A 18 4.82 3.86 11.50
CA VAL A 18 4.29 2.81 10.63
C VAL A 18 2.77 2.82 10.66
N VAL A 19 2.15 3.01 9.49
CA VAL A 19 0.71 2.79 9.31
C VAL A 19 0.45 1.29 9.16
N LYS A 20 -0.23 0.69 10.15
CA LYS A 20 -0.57 -0.75 10.12
C LYS A 20 -1.72 -1.01 9.16
N ASN A 21 -1.82 -2.25 8.67
CA ASN A 21 -2.88 -2.71 7.75
C ASN A 21 -2.97 -1.91 6.43
N SER A 22 -1.87 -1.26 6.03
CA SER A 22 -1.74 -0.58 4.73
C SER A 22 -0.73 -1.30 3.83
N ASP A 23 -0.88 -1.15 2.52
CA ASP A 23 0.07 -1.62 1.52
C ASP A 23 0.20 -0.58 0.40
N THR A 24 1.29 -0.66 -0.37
CA THR A 24 1.51 0.24 -1.50
C THR A 24 0.63 -0.14 -2.70
N ILE A 25 0.18 0.85 -3.47
CA ILE A 25 -0.64 0.60 -4.68
C ILE A 25 0.10 -0.31 -5.67
N ALA A 26 1.41 -0.15 -5.81
CA ALA A 26 2.25 -0.97 -6.68
C ALA A 26 2.23 -2.46 -6.26
N ASN A 27 2.33 -2.76 -4.96
CA ASN A 27 2.26 -4.14 -4.46
C ASN A 27 0.86 -4.75 -4.71
N ILE A 28 -0.19 -3.99 -4.43
CA ILE A 28 -1.57 -4.46 -4.60
C ILE A 28 -1.86 -4.80 -6.07
N GLN A 29 -1.44 -3.94 -6.99
CA GLN A 29 -1.60 -4.16 -8.43
C GLN A 29 -0.77 -5.35 -8.93
N ARG A 30 0.46 -5.54 -8.43
CA ARG A 30 1.32 -6.67 -8.78
C ARG A 30 0.75 -8.03 -8.34
N ASN A 31 0.16 -8.10 -7.15
CA ASN A 31 -0.30 -9.35 -6.53
C ASN A 31 -1.63 -9.89 -7.10
N ASN A 32 -2.37 -9.09 -7.87
CA ASN A 32 -3.67 -9.49 -8.44
C ASN A 32 -3.55 -10.15 -9.83
N SER A 33 -2.34 -10.43 -10.31
CA SER A 33 -2.14 -11.04 -11.62
C SER A 33 -0.98 -12.01 -11.60
N ASN A 34 -1.20 -13.23 -12.13
CA ASN A 34 -0.17 -14.25 -12.36
C ASN A 34 0.91 -13.82 -13.39
N SER A 35 0.93 -12.54 -13.80
CA SER A 35 1.90 -11.98 -14.74
C SER A 35 2.14 -10.50 -14.44
N ALA A 36 3.41 -10.13 -14.28
CA ALA A 36 3.84 -8.78 -13.87
C ALA A 36 3.45 -7.66 -14.86
N ALA A 37 3.21 -7.99 -16.14
CA ALA A 37 2.88 -7.02 -17.18
C ALA A 37 1.39 -6.59 -17.17
N THR A 38 0.47 -7.48 -16.78
CA THR A 38 -0.97 -7.20 -16.76
C THR A 38 -1.40 -6.43 -15.50
N ALA A 39 -0.58 -6.49 -14.44
CA ALA A 39 -0.77 -5.81 -13.15
C ALA A 39 -0.80 -4.27 -13.24
N ALA A 40 0.12 -3.67 -14.00
CA ALA A 40 0.43 -2.24 -13.91
C ALA A 40 -0.78 -1.32 -14.24
N PHE A 41 -1.76 -1.84 -14.98
CA PHE A 41 -2.98 -1.13 -15.36
C PHE A 41 -4.27 -1.92 -15.06
N ASN A 42 -4.20 -2.93 -14.18
CA ASN A 42 -5.40 -3.68 -13.81
C ASN A 42 -6.32 -2.81 -12.92
N LYS A 43 -7.34 -2.21 -13.54
CA LYS A 43 -8.34 -1.36 -12.87
C LYS A 43 -9.10 -2.07 -11.76
N ASP A 44 -9.25 -3.39 -11.84
CA ASP A 44 -10.05 -4.18 -10.90
C ASP A 44 -9.24 -4.60 -9.67
N ALA A 45 -7.90 -4.45 -9.71
CA ALA A 45 -7.01 -4.95 -8.67
C ALA A 45 -7.28 -4.30 -7.29
N LEU A 46 -7.47 -2.98 -7.26
CA LEU A 46 -7.75 -2.23 -6.03
C LEU A 46 -9.11 -2.60 -5.45
N LEU A 47 -10.13 -2.73 -6.30
CA LEU A 47 -11.49 -3.10 -5.86
C LEU A 47 -11.49 -4.51 -5.26
N ASN A 48 -10.83 -5.46 -5.90
CA ASN A 48 -10.72 -6.84 -5.40
C ASN A 48 -9.94 -6.91 -4.08
N TRP A 49 -8.85 -6.15 -3.95
CA TRP A 49 -8.11 -6.05 -2.69
C TRP A 49 -8.99 -5.51 -1.56
N LEU A 50 -9.74 -4.43 -1.80
CA LEU A 50 -10.69 -3.88 -0.83
C LEU A 50 -11.76 -4.90 -0.44
N LYS A 51 -12.36 -5.61 -1.40
CA LYS A 51 -13.35 -6.67 -1.11
C LYS A 51 -12.77 -7.78 -0.23
N SER A 52 -11.54 -8.23 -0.51
CA SER A 52 -10.90 -9.29 0.28
C SER A 52 -10.64 -8.90 1.76
N LYS A 53 -10.50 -7.61 2.04
CA LYS A 53 -10.25 -7.09 3.40
C LYS A 53 -11.52 -6.67 4.13
N ASN A 54 -12.65 -6.60 3.42
CA ASN A 54 -13.94 -6.19 3.96
C ASN A 54 -15.02 -7.20 3.52
N PRO A 55 -15.01 -8.44 4.07
CA PRO A 55 -16.09 -9.38 3.82
C PRO A 55 -17.40 -8.83 4.43
N GLY A 56 -18.47 -8.90 3.64
CA GLY A 56 -19.84 -8.64 4.09
C GLY A 56 -20.47 -9.88 4.73
#